data_AF-A0A3C0TAM5-F1
#
_entry.id   AF-A0A3C0TAM5-F1
#
_cell.length_a   1.000
_cell.length_b   1.000
_cell.length_c   1.000
_cell.angle_alpha   90.00
_cell.angle_beta   90.00
_cell.angle_gamma   90.00
#
_symmetry.space_group_name_H-M   'P 1'
#
loop_
_entity.id
_entity.type
_entity.pdbx_description
1 polymer ?
#
loop_
_entity_poly.entity_id
_entity_poly.type
_entity_poly.pdbx_seq_one_letter_code
_entity_poly.pdbx_strand_id
1 'polypeptide(L)'
;MIRRIIFGLLVAPLFAQAQTSHLVLESGDTSDLMVTVYEGNFAVVKDSRDIVLPQGTYELEYRGIARDVDPTSVIVTSSKAGLRIIEQNYRFDLLNKSALLERFIGRKLKYSRSVLQGTTYEKVLREGTLLSINPEVV
;
A
#
# COMPACT_ATOMS: atom_id res chain seq x y z
N MET A 1 -11.70 33.11 63.71
CA MET A 1 -10.71 32.55 62.78
C MET A 1 -11.47 31.96 61.60
N ILE A 2 -11.49 32.63 60.45
CA ILE A 2 -12.40 32.35 59.31
C ILE A 2 -11.65 31.57 58.21
N ARG A 3 -12.24 30.45 57.80
CA ARG A 3 -11.65 29.41 56.94
C ARG A 3 -12.03 29.69 55.47
N ARG A 4 -11.04 29.93 54.60
CA ARG A 4 -11.19 30.18 53.15
C ARG A 4 -11.22 28.83 52.41
N ILE A 5 -12.21 28.63 51.54
CA ILE A 5 -12.28 27.51 50.60
C ILE A 5 -12.08 28.08 49.20
N ILE A 6 -10.99 27.70 48.54
CA ILE A 6 -10.71 28.05 47.15
C ILE A 6 -11.23 26.89 46.30
N PHE A 7 -12.18 27.17 45.41
CA PHE A 7 -12.65 26.24 44.40
C PHE A 7 -11.65 26.27 43.23
N GLY A 8 -10.85 25.23 43.09
CA GLY A 8 -9.95 25.06 41.95
C GLY A 8 -10.73 24.55 40.74
N LEU A 9 -11.03 25.42 39.79
CA LEU A 9 -11.53 25.06 38.47
C LEU A 9 -10.36 24.45 37.67
N LEU A 10 -10.32 23.13 37.56
CA LEU A 10 -9.38 22.42 36.69
C LEU A 10 -9.87 22.55 35.24
N VAL A 11 -9.38 23.57 34.52
CA VAL A 11 -9.53 23.65 33.07
C VAL A 11 -8.50 22.71 32.45
N ALA A 12 -8.92 21.51 32.08
CA ALA A 12 -8.11 20.64 31.25
C ALA A 12 -8.01 21.25 29.84
N PRO A 13 -6.81 21.34 29.22
CA PRO A 13 -6.71 21.78 27.84
C PRO A 13 -7.38 20.73 26.95
N LEU A 14 -8.36 21.17 26.16
CA LEU A 14 -8.91 20.39 25.06
C LEU A 14 -7.77 20.24 24.03
N PHE A 15 -7.04 19.13 24.10
CA PHE A 15 -6.20 18.72 22.98
C PHE A 15 -7.17 18.35 21.85
N ALA A 16 -7.32 19.25 20.89
CA ALA A 16 -7.97 18.95 19.62
C ALA A 16 -7.13 17.87 18.93
N GLN A 17 -7.54 16.60 19.03
CA GLN A 17 -7.03 15.57 18.14
C GLN A 17 -7.46 15.96 16.73
N ALA A 18 -6.51 16.40 15.92
CA ALA A 18 -6.66 16.43 14.47
C ALA A 18 -6.78 14.98 14.02
N GLN A 19 -8.03 14.50 13.95
CA GLN A 19 -8.34 13.16 13.51
C GLN A 19 -8.33 13.19 11.98
N THR A 20 -7.16 12.97 11.39
CA THR A 20 -7.04 12.83 9.94
C THR A 20 -7.83 11.59 9.54
N SER A 21 -8.93 11.79 8.82
CA SER A 21 -9.69 10.66 8.29
C SER A 21 -8.87 9.98 7.19
N HIS A 22 -8.79 8.66 7.25
CA HIS A 22 -8.10 7.85 6.26
C HIS A 22 -9.16 7.12 5.43
N LEU A 23 -9.21 7.43 4.13
CA LEU A 23 -10.14 6.83 3.19
C LEU A 23 -9.36 5.93 2.23
N VAL A 24 -9.84 4.72 1.99
CA VAL A 24 -9.21 3.77 1.08
C VAL A 24 -10.12 3.49 -0.10
N LEU A 25 -9.57 3.57 -1.31
CA LEU A 25 -10.26 3.24 -2.55
C LEU A 25 -9.66 1.95 -3.12
N GLU A 26 -10.53 1.00 -3.43
CA GLU A 26 -10.14 -0.25 -4.10
C GLU A 26 -10.31 -0.13 -5.61
N SER A 27 -9.63 -0.99 -6.37
CA SER A 27 -9.74 -1.02 -7.84
C SER A 27 -11.19 -1.19 -8.36
N GLY A 28 -12.11 -1.71 -7.53
CA GLY A 28 -13.53 -1.89 -7.88
C GLY A 28 -14.38 -0.61 -7.91
N ASP A 29 -13.94 0.49 -7.30
CA ASP A 29 -14.72 1.73 -7.18
C ASP A 29 -14.58 2.66 -8.40
N THR A 30 -14.35 2.09 -9.59
CA THR A 30 -14.14 2.85 -10.84
C THR A 30 -15.48 3.13 -11.51
N SER A 31 -15.79 4.41 -11.80
CA SER A 31 -17.04 4.76 -12.51
C SER A 31 -16.85 4.86 -14.03
N ASP A 32 -15.66 5.28 -14.49
CA ASP A 32 -15.30 5.31 -15.91
C ASP A 32 -13.82 4.97 -16.10
N LEU A 33 -13.53 4.10 -17.07
CA LEU A 33 -12.19 3.63 -17.39
C LEU A 33 -11.96 3.71 -18.90
N MET A 34 -11.05 4.58 -19.32
CA MET A 34 -10.65 4.72 -20.72
C MET A 34 -9.18 4.39 -20.88
N VAL A 35 -8.87 3.55 -21.87
CA VAL A 35 -7.51 3.14 -22.20
C VAL A 35 -7.24 3.45 -23.66
N THR A 36 -6.16 4.19 -23.92
CA THR A 36 -5.66 4.46 -25.27
C THR A 36 -4.28 3.86 -25.41
N VAL A 37 -4.13 2.88 -26.30
CA VAL A 37 -2.87 2.16 -26.52
C VAL A 37 -2.12 2.79 -27.68
N TYR A 38 -0.84 3.07 -27.48
CA TYR A 38 0.04 3.63 -28.49
C TYR A 38 1.10 2.61 -28.92
N GLU A 39 1.64 2.79 -30.11
CA GLU A 39 2.83 2.07 -30.53
C GLU A 39 4.02 2.47 -29.64
N GLY A 40 4.82 1.50 -29.19
CA GLY A 40 5.90 1.72 -28.22
C GLY A 40 5.67 1.15 -26.82
N ASN A 41 4.73 0.21 -26.66
CA ASN A 41 4.45 -0.51 -25.40
C ASN A 41 4.03 0.39 -24.23
N PHE A 42 3.36 1.51 -24.51
CA PHE A 42 2.74 2.34 -23.47
C PHE A 42 1.27 2.61 -23.81
N ALA A 43 0.50 2.89 -22.77
CA ALA A 43 -0.90 3.25 -22.89
C ALA A 43 -1.19 4.42 -21.96
N VAL A 44 -2.08 5.31 -22.40
CA VAL A 44 -2.65 6.35 -21.55
C VAL A 44 -3.93 5.80 -20.95
N VAL A 45 -4.00 5.82 -19.62
CA VAL A 45 -5.15 5.35 -18.85
C VAL A 45 -5.79 6.55 -18.16
N LYS A 46 -7.11 6.69 -18.33
CA LYS A 46 -7.93 7.64 -17.60
C LYS A 46 -8.91 6.86 -16.73
N ASP A 47 -8.75 7.01 -15.42
CA ASP A 47 -9.61 6.43 -14.39
C ASP A 47 -10.38 7.57 -13.72
N SER A 48 -11.71 7.53 -13.77
CA SER A 48 -12.58 8.49 -13.10
C SER A 48 -13.44 7.77 -12.05
N ARG A 49 -13.61 8.44 -10.91
CA ARG A 49 -14.31 7.89 -9.74
C ARG A 49 -15.16 8.94 -9.07
N ASP A 50 -16.36 8.52 -8.65
CA ASP A 50 -17.27 9.34 -7.88
C ASP A 50 -17.13 9.02 -6.39
N ILE A 51 -16.41 9.88 -5.68
CA ILE A 51 -16.12 9.71 -4.26
C ILE A 51 -16.71 10.84 -3.43
N VAL A 52 -17.30 10.49 -2.28
CA VAL A 52 -17.77 11.45 -1.29
C VAL A 52 -16.63 11.72 -0.32
N LEU A 53 -16.09 12.93 -0.39
CA LEU A 53 -14.95 13.36 0.40
C LEU A 53 -15.42 14.09 1.67
N PRO A 54 -14.86 13.77 2.86
CA PRO A 54 -15.17 14.51 4.07
C PRO A 54 -14.65 15.95 3.99
N GLN A 55 -15.25 16.85 4.76
CA GLN A 55 -14.74 18.22 4.85
C GLN A 55 -13.43 18.26 5.66
N GLY A 56 -12.49 19.11 5.24
CA GLY A 56 -11.21 19.30 5.91
C GLY A 56 -10.05 18.57 5.24
N THR A 57 -9.02 18.25 6.02
CA THR A 57 -7.83 17.51 5.56
C THR A 57 -7.97 16.04 5.89
N TYR A 58 -7.74 15.19 4.91
CA TYR A 58 -7.84 13.74 5.02
C TYR A 58 -6.79 13.09 4.12
N GLU A 59 -6.47 11.84 4.43
CA GLU A 59 -5.58 11.02 3.63
C GLU A 59 -6.42 10.09 2.75
N LEU A 60 -6.06 10.02 1.47
CA LEU A 60 -6.72 9.15 0.49
C LEU A 60 -5.70 8.13 -0.02
N GLU A 61 -5.88 6.87 0.35
CA GLU A 61 -5.08 5.76 -0.18
C GLU A 61 -5.79 5.14 -1.37
N TYR A 62 -5.15 5.17 -2.54
CA TYR A 62 -5.65 4.53 -3.74
C TYR A 62 -4.91 3.21 -3.99
N ARG A 63 -5.63 2.09 -3.89
CA ARG A 63 -5.10 0.73 -4.10
C ARG A 63 -5.53 0.19 -5.47
N GLY A 64 -4.69 -0.69 -6.02
CA GLY A 64 -4.96 -1.35 -7.30
C GLY A 64 -4.51 -0.57 -8.54
N ILE A 65 -3.55 0.35 -8.38
CA ILE A 65 -2.89 1.03 -9.51
C ILE A 65 -2.08 0.00 -10.33
N ALA A 66 -1.99 0.23 -11.65
CA ALA A 66 -1.16 -0.58 -12.52
C ALA A 66 0.30 -0.67 -12.02
N ARG A 67 0.88 -1.87 -12.09
CA ARG A 67 2.22 -2.16 -11.55
C ARG A 67 3.32 -1.42 -12.30
N ASP A 68 3.14 -1.21 -13.60
CA ASP A 68 4.11 -0.60 -14.51
C ASP A 68 3.75 0.87 -14.82
N VAL A 69 2.96 1.52 -13.95
CA VAL A 69 2.65 2.95 -14.11
C VAL A 69 3.93 3.77 -13.88
N ASP A 70 4.13 4.80 -14.69
CA ASP A 70 5.15 5.82 -14.41
C ASP A 70 4.59 6.78 -13.33
N PRO A 71 5.17 6.83 -12.11
CA PRO A 71 4.67 7.68 -11.02
C PRO A 71 4.65 9.17 -11.38
N THR A 72 5.56 9.60 -12.27
CA THR A 72 5.68 11.01 -12.68
C THR A 72 4.59 11.44 -13.66
N SER A 73 3.89 10.46 -14.27
CA SER A 73 2.78 10.69 -15.20
C SER A 73 1.41 10.77 -14.51
N VAL A 74 1.31 10.44 -13.22
CA VAL A 74 0.04 10.36 -12.50
C VAL A 74 -0.47 11.74 -12.12
N ILE A 75 -1.47 12.22 -12.83
CA ILE A 75 -2.13 13.50 -12.55
C ILE A 75 -3.52 13.24 -11.96
N VAL A 76 -3.79 13.79 -10.78
CA VAL A 76 -5.09 13.72 -10.13
C VAL A 76 -5.82 15.05 -10.28
N THR A 77 -7.03 15.01 -10.83
CA THR A 77 -7.88 16.19 -11.02
C THR A 77 -9.27 15.93 -10.46
N SER A 78 -9.91 16.96 -9.92
CA SER A 78 -11.34 16.89 -9.56
C SER A 78 -12.17 17.65 -10.57
N SER A 79 -13.33 17.10 -10.91
CA SER A 79 -14.35 17.76 -11.73
C SER A 79 -15.10 18.87 -10.96
N LYS A 80 -15.11 18.81 -9.62
CA LYS A 80 -15.73 19.82 -8.75
C LYS A 80 -14.66 20.74 -8.14
N ALA A 81 -14.96 22.04 -8.09
CA ALA A 81 -14.12 23.00 -7.39
C ALA A 81 -14.06 22.67 -5.89
N GLY A 82 -12.88 22.81 -5.28
CA GLY A 82 -12.70 22.67 -3.82
C GLY A 82 -11.74 21.57 -3.38
N LEU A 83 -11.30 20.67 -4.26
CA LEU A 83 -10.22 19.74 -3.95
C LEU A 83 -8.86 20.42 -4.17
N ARG A 84 -8.04 20.47 -3.12
CA ARG A 84 -6.65 20.91 -3.20
C ARG A 84 -5.75 19.79 -2.71
N ILE A 85 -4.89 19.31 -3.60
CA ILE A 85 -3.88 18.30 -3.27
C ILE A 85 -2.75 19.01 -2.53
N ILE A 86 -2.43 18.53 -1.33
CA ILE A 86 -1.32 19.05 -0.52
C ILE A 86 -0.06 18.26 -0.84
N GLU A 87 -0.19 16.94 -0.84
CA GLU A 87 0.89 15.99 -1.03
C GLU A 87 0.38 14.80 -1.82
N GLN A 88 1.25 14.23 -2.65
CA GLN A 88 1.00 13.03 -3.41
C GLN A 88 2.19 12.09 -3.23
N ASN A 89 1.95 10.94 -2.61
CA ASN A 89 2.95 9.90 -2.41
C ASN A 89 2.59 8.68 -3.24
N TYR A 90 3.50 8.28 -4.13
CA TYR A 90 3.39 7.01 -4.83
C TYR A 90 4.21 5.95 -4.09
N ARG A 91 3.52 4.98 -3.48
CA ARG A 91 4.14 3.85 -2.78
C ARG A 91 3.99 2.59 -3.61
N PHE A 92 5.12 2.05 -4.04
CA PHE A 92 5.18 0.74 -4.68
C PHE A 92 5.80 -0.25 -3.71
N ASP A 93 4.96 -1.10 -3.09
CA ASP A 93 5.46 -2.19 -2.25
C ASP A 93 5.74 -3.41 -3.14
N LEU A 94 6.99 -3.53 -3.56
CA LEU A 94 7.50 -4.70 -4.27
C LEU A 94 7.68 -5.89 -3.32
N LEU A 95 6.62 -6.33 -2.63
CA LEU A 95 6.62 -7.63 -1.99
C LEU A 95 6.45 -8.72 -3.06
N ASN A 96 7.51 -8.97 -3.81
CA ASN A 96 7.58 -10.08 -4.76
C ASN A 96 8.34 -11.26 -4.13
N LYS A 97 8.20 -12.46 -4.69
CA LYS A 97 8.83 -13.68 -4.16
C LYS A 97 10.35 -13.51 -4.00
N SER A 98 11.01 -12.87 -4.96
CA SER A 98 12.46 -12.65 -4.94
C SER A 98 12.86 -11.68 -3.84
N ALA A 99 12.21 -10.51 -3.75
CA ALA A 99 12.41 -9.51 -2.69
C ALA A 99 12.13 -10.06 -1.29
N LEU A 100 11.12 -10.93 -1.17
CA LEU A 100 10.87 -11.64 0.07
C LEU A 100 12.07 -12.56 0.40
N LEU A 101 12.48 -13.42 -0.52
CA LEU A 101 13.60 -14.35 -0.33
C LEU A 101 14.93 -13.63 -0.08
N GLU A 102 15.18 -12.48 -0.71
CA GLU A 102 16.36 -11.63 -0.46
C GLU A 102 16.49 -11.25 1.02
N ARG A 103 15.38 -10.91 1.68
CA ARG A 103 15.37 -10.60 3.13
C ARG A 103 15.72 -11.81 4.00
N PHE A 104 15.59 -13.01 3.47
CA PHE A 104 15.91 -14.27 4.16
C PHE A 104 17.28 -14.84 3.78
N ILE A 105 18.10 -14.15 2.99
CA ILE A 105 19.50 -14.56 2.76
C ILE A 105 20.24 -14.58 4.11
N GLY A 106 20.93 -15.68 4.38
CA GLY A 106 21.61 -15.94 5.65
C GLY A 106 20.69 -16.33 6.82
N ARG A 107 19.38 -16.43 6.60
CA ARG A 107 18.40 -16.84 7.62
C ARG A 107 17.89 -18.26 7.37
N LYS A 108 17.44 -18.93 8.44
CA LYS A 108 16.77 -20.23 8.36
C LYS A 108 15.36 -20.06 7.79
N LEU A 109 15.00 -20.88 6.82
CA LEU A 109 13.66 -20.99 6.28
C LEU A 109 13.23 -22.45 6.10
N LYS A 110 11.93 -22.66 6.04
CA LYS A 110 11.32 -23.95 5.69
C LYS A 110 11.07 -23.99 4.19
N TYR A 111 11.51 -25.05 3.52
CA TYR A 111 11.25 -25.29 2.11
C TYR A 111 10.66 -26.68 1.91
N SER A 112 9.87 -26.85 0.85
CA SER A 112 9.35 -28.14 0.45
C SER A 112 10.03 -28.61 -0.82
N ARG A 113 10.53 -29.85 -0.84
CA ARG A 113 11.07 -30.50 -2.03
C ARG A 113 10.18 -31.67 -2.41
N SER A 114 9.78 -31.75 -3.67
CA SER A 114 9.15 -32.95 -4.22
C SER A 114 10.25 -33.96 -4.52
N VAL A 115 10.21 -35.11 -3.86
CA VAL A 115 11.14 -36.22 -4.12
C VAL A 115 10.34 -37.33 -4.78
N LEU A 116 10.86 -37.86 -5.90
CA LEU A 116 10.26 -39.01 -6.56
C LEU A 116 10.54 -40.27 -5.73
N GLN A 117 9.50 -40.87 -5.18
CA GLN A 117 9.56 -42.20 -4.57
C GLN A 117 8.73 -43.16 -5.44
N GLY A 118 9.43 -44.06 -6.13
CA GLY A 118 8.78 -44.97 -7.09
C GLY A 118 8.14 -44.19 -8.25
N THR A 119 6.80 -44.21 -8.33
CA THR A 119 6.01 -43.52 -9.35
C THR A 119 5.32 -42.24 -8.86
N THR A 120 5.43 -41.91 -7.57
CA THR A 120 4.72 -40.79 -6.94
C THR A 120 5.68 -39.72 -6.43
N TYR A 121 5.31 -38.46 -6.61
CA TYR A 121 6.03 -37.32 -6.03
C TYR A 121 5.52 -37.06 -4.60
N GLU A 122 6.38 -37.26 -3.60
CA GLU A 122 6.07 -36.93 -2.21
C GLU A 122 6.66 -35.55 -1.84
N LYS A 123 5.87 -34.71 -1.18
CA LYS A 123 6.29 -33.37 -0.75
C LYS A 123 6.93 -33.44 0.64
N VAL A 124 8.26 -33.32 0.71
CA VAL A 124 9.00 -33.37 1.97
C VAL A 124 9.33 -31.95 2.45
N LEU A 125 8.96 -31.62 3.69
CA LEU A 125 9.32 -30.36 4.33
C LEU A 125 10.72 -30.45 4.98
N ARG A 126 11.57 -29.46 4.74
CA ARG A 126 12.93 -29.38 5.29
C ARG A 126 13.22 -27.96 5.78
N GLU A 127 14.14 -27.85 6.73
CA GLU A 127 14.69 -26.57 7.20
C GLU A 127 16.10 -26.39 6.64
N GLY A 128 16.43 -25.18 6.21
CA GLY A 128 17.76 -24.85 5.70
C GLY A 128 18.01 -23.35 5.73
N THR A 129 19.28 -22.96 5.64
CA THR A 129 19.66 -21.54 5.51
C THR A 129 19.69 -21.18 4.03
N LEU A 130 19.00 -20.09 3.66
CA LEU A 130 19.05 -19.60 2.30
C LEU A 130 20.38 -18.89 2.04
N LEU A 131 21.18 -19.41 1.11
CA LEU A 131 22.50 -18.85 0.79
C LEU A 131 22.46 -17.92 -0.43
N SER A 132 21.65 -18.25 -1.44
CA SER A 132 21.47 -17.44 -2.65
C SER A 132 20.10 -17.71 -3.29
N ILE A 133 19.55 -16.70 -3.95
CA ILE A 133 18.30 -16.78 -4.73
C ILE A 133 18.52 -16.99 -6.22
N ASN A 134 19.75 -16.81 -6.71
CA ASN A 134 20.13 -17.03 -8.10
C ASN A 134 21.43 -17.85 -8.17
N PRO A 135 21.41 -19.13 -7.77
CA PRO A 135 22.58 -19.98 -7.93
C PRO A 135 22.79 -20.27 -9.42
N GLU A 136 23.95 -19.91 -9.97
CA GLU A 136 24.43 -20.54 -11.20
C GLU A 136 24.57 -22.04 -10.92
N VAL A 137 23.94 -22.86 -11.76
CA VAL A 137 24.16 -24.30 -11.75
C VAL A 137 25.43 -24.55 -12.55
N VAL A 138 26.50 -24.93 -11.86
CA VAL A 138 27.70 -25.53 -12.46
C VAL A 138 27.43 -26.99 -12.74
#